data_AF-A0A1S9CZR3-F1
#
_entry.id   AF-A0A1S9CZR3-F1
#
_cell.length_a   1.000
_cell.length_b   1.000
_cell.length_c   1.000
_cell.angle_alpha   90.00
_cell.angle_beta   90.00
_cell.angle_gamma   90.00
#
_symmetry.space_group_name_H-M   'P 1'
#
loop_
_entity.id
_entity.type
_entity.pdbx_description
1 polymer ?
#
loop_
_entity_poly.entity_id
_entity_poly.type
_entity_poly.pdbx_seq_one_letter_code
_entity_poly.pdbx_strand_id
1 'polypeptide(L)'
;MDRALKNIWAKTAKSGATGWHPLILHMLDVAASSDAILAREPETTRKRIAEILGLEWEKARAWILLVVACHDLGKACPGFQCKWENMTGMDSGRSPNTDINHTFVSQIALTKVLQEMEWPEELAELGVRCGGVSPRAQGFTEYTR
;
A
#
# COMPACT_ATOMS: atom_id res chain seq x y z
N MET A 1 -16.03 0.74 -13.15
CA MET A 1 -14.61 0.79 -12.76
C MET A 1 -13.86 1.56 -13.83
N ASP A 2 -13.23 2.66 -13.44
CA ASP A 2 -12.47 3.56 -14.32
C ASP A 2 -11.41 2.78 -15.12
N ARG A 3 -11.27 3.10 -16.40
CA ARG A 3 -10.33 2.46 -17.34
C ARG A 3 -8.88 2.74 -16.93
N ALA A 4 -8.61 3.91 -16.33
CA ALA A 4 -7.29 4.29 -15.85
C ALA A 4 -6.79 3.34 -14.74
N LEU A 5 -7.66 2.95 -13.81
CA LEU A 5 -7.31 2.07 -12.69
C LEU A 5 -6.97 0.64 -13.12
N LYS A 6 -7.49 0.18 -14.27
CA LYS A 6 -7.21 -1.15 -14.82
C LYS A 6 -5.84 -1.24 -15.51
N ASN A 7 -5.27 -0.11 -15.89
CA ASN A 7 -4.01 -0.04 -16.62
C ASN A 7 -2.78 0.01 -15.68
N ILE A 8 -2.99 0.32 -14.40
CA ILE A 8 -1.92 0.30 -13.38
C ILE A 8 -1.67 -1.15 -12.97
N TRP A 9 -0.47 -1.68 -13.24
CA TRP A 9 -0.15 -3.07 -12.99
C TRP A 9 0.53 -3.28 -11.63
N ALA A 10 0.26 -4.41 -10.97
CA ALA A 10 0.94 -4.83 -9.74
C ALA A 10 1.78 -6.09 -9.88
N LYS A 11 1.34 -7.00 -10.76
CA LYS A 11 2.07 -8.22 -11.11
C LYS A 11 1.99 -8.43 -12.62
N THR A 12 3.06 -8.95 -13.17
CA THR A 12 3.15 -9.39 -14.56
C THR A 12 3.23 -10.91 -14.54
N ALA A 13 2.71 -11.56 -15.58
CA ALA A 13 2.78 -13.00 -15.68
C ALA A 13 4.25 -13.44 -15.83
N LYS A 14 4.59 -14.60 -15.22
CA LYS A 14 5.92 -15.19 -15.39
C LYS A 14 6.08 -15.67 -16.84
N SER A 15 7.32 -15.54 -17.34
CA SER A 15 7.84 -16.00 -18.65
C SER A 15 6.84 -16.73 -19.56
N GLY A 16 6.41 -16.06 -20.62
CA GLY A 16 5.67 -16.66 -21.75
C GLY A 16 4.17 -16.41 -21.79
N ALA A 17 3.55 -15.89 -20.73
CA ALA A 17 2.14 -15.49 -20.74
C ALA A 17 1.99 -13.97 -20.88
N THR A 18 1.14 -13.52 -21.82
CA THR A 18 0.74 -12.11 -21.94
C THR A 18 -0.39 -11.83 -20.96
N GLY A 19 -0.06 -11.44 -19.74
CA GLY A 19 -1.06 -11.10 -18.72
C GLY A 19 -0.48 -10.26 -17.60
N TRP A 20 -1.28 -9.35 -17.06
CA TRP A 20 -0.97 -8.59 -15.86
C TRP A 20 -2.15 -8.60 -14.91
N HIS A 21 -1.84 -8.40 -13.62
CA HIS A 21 -2.85 -8.20 -12.60
C HIS A 21 -2.91 -6.71 -12.26
N PRO A 22 -4.06 -6.04 -12.47
CA PRO A 22 -4.27 -4.67 -12.07
C PRO A 22 -4.01 -4.45 -10.58
N LEU A 23 -3.38 -3.33 -10.23
CA LEU A 23 -3.02 -2.99 -8.86
C LEU A 23 -4.24 -2.94 -7.94
N ILE A 24 -5.34 -2.33 -8.39
CA ILE A 24 -6.56 -2.27 -7.58
C ILE A 24 -7.10 -3.67 -7.25
N LEU A 25 -6.99 -4.63 -8.18
CA LEU A 25 -7.44 -6.01 -7.93
C LEU A 25 -6.51 -6.71 -6.94
N HIS A 26 -5.19 -6.53 -7.09
CA HIS A 26 -4.22 -7.04 -6.13
C HIS A 26 -4.45 -6.51 -4.70
N MET A 27 -4.73 -5.21 -4.56
CA MET A 27 -5.04 -4.60 -3.26
C MET A 27 -6.32 -5.19 -2.64
N LEU A 28 -7.36 -5.41 -3.44
CA LEU A 28 -8.61 -6.04 -2.99
C LEU A 28 -8.42 -7.52 -2.62
N ASP A 29 -7.64 -8.28 -3.40
CA ASP A 29 -7.32 -9.68 -3.09
C ASP A 29 -6.59 -9.80 -1.76
N VAL A 30 -5.65 -8.89 -1.49
CA VAL A 30 -4.92 -8.82 -0.23
C VAL A 30 -5.84 -8.45 0.92
N ALA A 31 -6.73 -7.46 0.76
CA ALA A 31 -7.74 -7.12 1.76
C ALA A 31 -8.63 -8.32 2.09
N ALA A 32 -9.17 -9.00 1.07
CA ALA A 32 -10.03 -10.16 1.24
C ALA A 32 -9.31 -11.33 1.93
N SER A 33 -8.04 -11.57 1.57
CA SER A 33 -7.21 -12.61 2.20
C SER A 33 -6.93 -12.30 3.67
N SER A 34 -6.58 -11.05 3.99
CA SER A 34 -6.36 -10.60 5.36
C SER A 34 -7.62 -10.65 6.20
N ASP A 35 -8.76 -10.31 5.63
CA ASP A 35 -10.04 -10.39 6.32
C ASP A 35 -10.40 -11.83 6.71
N ALA A 36 -10.17 -12.77 5.79
CA ALA A 36 -10.34 -14.19 6.07
C ALA A 36 -9.43 -14.69 7.20
N ILE A 37 -8.21 -14.14 7.34
CA ILE A 37 -7.30 -14.45 8.45
C ILE A 37 -7.83 -13.86 9.76
N LEU A 38 -8.20 -12.57 9.77
CA LEU A 38 -8.76 -11.91 10.97
C LEU A 38 -10.03 -12.60 11.48
N ALA A 39 -10.87 -13.10 10.56
CA ALA A 39 -12.07 -13.87 10.90
C ALA A 39 -11.78 -15.21 11.59
N ARG A 40 -10.55 -15.74 11.51
CA ARG A 40 -10.10 -16.97 12.17
C ARG A 40 -9.39 -16.72 13.50
N GLU A 41 -8.96 -15.49 13.77
CA GLU A 41 -8.30 -15.13 15.03
C GLU A 41 -9.25 -15.30 16.24
N PRO A 42 -8.76 -15.72 17.42
CA PRO A 42 -9.57 -15.76 18.63
C PRO A 42 -10.17 -14.38 18.98
N GLU A 43 -11.34 -14.37 19.63
CA GLU A 43 -11.98 -13.14 20.10
C GLU A 43 -11.07 -12.31 21.01
N THR A 44 -10.27 -12.98 21.84
CA THR A 44 -9.27 -12.34 22.72
C THR A 44 -8.20 -11.59 21.93
N THR A 45 -7.72 -12.15 20.81
CA THR A 45 -6.78 -11.48 19.91
C THR A 45 -7.41 -10.23 19.30
N ARG A 46 -8.66 -10.34 18.81
CA ARG A 46 -9.39 -9.22 18.20
C ARG A 46 -9.61 -8.07 19.18
N LYS A 47 -10.04 -8.40 20.41
CA LYS A 47 -10.18 -7.42 21.51
C LYS A 47 -8.86 -6.73 21.82
N ARG A 48 -7.78 -7.49 21.96
CA ARG A 48 -6.45 -6.93 22.22
C ARG A 48 -5.98 -5.99 21.10
N ILE A 49 -6.24 -6.35 19.84
CA ILE A 49 -5.92 -5.48 18.69
C ILE A 49 -6.74 -4.18 18.75
N ALA A 50 -8.04 -4.28 19.00
CA ALA A 50 -8.94 -3.14 19.15
C ALA A 50 -8.49 -2.19 20.28
N GLU A 51 -8.12 -2.75 21.44
CA GLU A 51 -7.57 -2.02 22.58
C GLU A 51 -6.25 -1.30 22.24
N ILE A 52 -5.32 -1.97 21.57
CA ILE A 52 -4.04 -1.37 21.15
C ILE A 52 -4.28 -0.19 20.20
N LEU A 53 -5.27 -0.30 19.32
CA LEU A 53 -5.61 0.76 18.38
C LEU A 53 -6.50 1.84 18.99
N GLY A 54 -7.04 1.64 20.20
CA GLY A 54 -8.00 2.55 20.82
C GLY A 54 -9.32 2.67 20.04
N LEU A 55 -9.71 1.63 19.30
CA LEU A 55 -10.89 1.63 18.41
C LEU A 55 -11.80 0.43 18.72
N GLU A 56 -13.10 0.60 18.46
CA GLU A 56 -14.04 -0.54 18.37
C GLU A 56 -13.60 -1.53 17.29
N TRP A 57 -13.86 -2.83 17.49
CA TRP A 57 -13.35 -3.88 16.62
C TRP A 57 -13.72 -3.69 15.15
N GLU A 58 -14.94 -3.24 14.84
CA GLU A 58 -15.40 -2.99 13.48
C GLU A 58 -14.54 -1.92 12.78
N LYS A 59 -14.17 -0.87 13.52
CA LYS A 59 -13.29 0.21 13.02
C LYS A 59 -11.85 -0.25 12.93
N ALA A 60 -11.35 -0.96 13.94
CA ALA A 60 -10.02 -1.55 13.95
C ALA A 60 -9.80 -2.51 12.78
N ARG A 61 -10.78 -3.39 12.52
CA ARG A 61 -10.76 -4.31 11.37
C ARG A 61 -10.73 -3.55 10.06
N ALA A 62 -11.64 -2.60 9.84
CA ALA A 62 -11.66 -1.79 8.62
C ALA A 62 -10.32 -1.06 8.40
N TRP A 63 -9.74 -0.52 9.47
CA TRP A 63 -8.43 0.12 9.44
C TRP A 63 -7.30 -0.83 9.04
N ILE A 64 -7.22 -2.01 9.66
CA ILE A 64 -6.21 -3.02 9.34
C ILE A 64 -6.32 -3.44 7.88
N LEU A 65 -7.54 -3.68 7.39
CA LEU A 65 -7.76 -4.06 6.00
C LEU A 65 -7.32 -2.96 5.03
N LEU A 66 -7.56 -1.69 5.36
CA LEU A 66 -7.09 -0.56 4.56
C LEU A 66 -5.56 -0.52 4.51
N VAL A 67 -4.89 -0.58 5.67
CA VAL A 67 -3.43 -0.51 5.76
C VAL A 67 -2.77 -1.68 5.00
N VAL A 68 -3.29 -2.90 5.15
CA VAL A 68 -2.75 -4.09 4.48
C VAL A 68 -3.03 -4.04 2.97
N ALA A 69 -4.21 -3.58 2.54
CA ALA A 69 -4.50 -3.38 1.12
C ALA A 69 -3.52 -2.37 0.49
N CYS A 70 -3.23 -1.27 1.18
CA CYS A 70 -2.38 -0.18 0.69
C CYS A 70 -0.87 -0.46 0.75
N HIS A 71 -0.42 -1.63 1.19
CA HIS A 71 1.02 -1.96 1.24
C HIS A 71 1.74 -1.81 -0.12
N ASP A 72 1.02 -2.00 -1.23
CA ASP A 72 1.53 -1.93 -2.60
C ASP A 72 1.08 -0.65 -3.36
N LEU A 73 0.48 0.33 -2.66
CA LEU A 73 0.01 1.58 -3.26
C LEU A 73 1.09 2.31 -4.08
N GLY A 74 2.33 2.26 -3.62
CA GLY A 74 3.50 2.84 -4.25
C GLY A 74 3.87 2.21 -5.59
N LYS A 75 3.26 1.08 -5.98
CA LYS A 75 3.36 0.56 -7.35
C LYS A 75 2.69 1.48 -8.36
N ALA A 76 1.76 2.34 -7.95
CA ALA A 76 1.15 3.35 -8.82
C ALA A 76 2.11 4.49 -9.19
N CYS A 77 3.39 4.47 -8.78
CA CYS A 77 4.35 5.48 -9.15
C CYS A 77 4.96 5.23 -10.54
N PRO A 78 5.37 6.29 -11.26
CA PRO A 78 6.05 6.15 -12.55
C PRO A 78 7.27 5.21 -12.53
N GLY A 79 8.07 5.27 -11.46
CA GLY A 79 9.28 4.46 -11.32
C GLY A 79 9.00 2.95 -11.26
N PHE A 80 7.84 2.53 -10.75
CA PHE A 80 7.44 1.14 -10.79
C PHE A 80 6.75 0.78 -12.11
N GLN A 81 5.81 1.62 -12.58
CA GLN A 81 5.05 1.33 -13.79
C GLN A 81 5.92 1.27 -15.06
N CYS A 82 7.02 2.02 -15.13
CA CYS A 82 7.97 2.00 -16.25
C CYS A 82 8.82 0.72 -16.35
N LYS A 83 8.75 -0.21 -15.39
CA LYS A 83 9.62 -1.41 -15.36
C LYS A 83 9.30 -2.49 -16.40
N TRP A 84 8.12 -2.45 -17.02
CA TRP A 84 7.72 -3.49 -17.97
C TRP A 84 7.29 -2.90 -19.31
N GLU A 85 6.12 -2.28 -19.38
CA GLU A 85 5.64 -1.52 -20.53
C GLU A 85 4.85 -0.32 -19.98
N ASN A 86 5.07 0.89 -20.51
CA ASN A 86 4.35 2.11 -20.10
C ASN A 86 2.90 2.12 -20.60
N MET A 87 2.16 1.02 -20.40
CA MET A 87 0.76 0.84 -20.78
C MET A 87 -0.20 1.73 -19.97
N THR A 88 0.29 2.38 -18.92
CA THR A 88 -0.51 3.24 -18.03
C THR A 88 -0.92 4.55 -18.70
N GLY A 89 -0.18 5.01 -19.71
CA GLY A 89 -0.34 6.35 -20.27
C GLY A 89 -0.03 7.48 -19.27
N MET A 90 0.62 7.16 -18.13
CA MET A 90 1.05 8.18 -17.17
C MET A 90 2.23 8.98 -17.72
N ASP A 91 2.23 10.29 -17.48
CA ASP A 91 3.42 11.11 -17.67
C ASP A 91 4.50 10.63 -16.69
N SER A 92 5.51 9.97 -17.24
CA SER A 92 6.62 9.43 -16.45
C SER A 92 7.59 10.50 -15.95
N GLY A 93 7.41 11.76 -16.39
CA GLY A 93 8.39 12.82 -16.17
C GLY A 93 9.73 12.53 -16.85
N ARG A 94 10.73 13.39 -16.59
CA ARG A 94 12.11 13.16 -17.03
C ARG A 94 12.75 12.07 -16.18
N SER A 95 12.78 10.84 -16.69
CA SER A 95 13.55 9.71 -16.15
C SER A 95 13.18 9.33 -14.71
N PRO A 96 12.05 8.64 -14.49
CA PRO A 96 11.68 8.21 -13.15
C PRO A 96 12.70 7.20 -12.61
N ASN A 97 13.10 7.38 -11.35
CA ASN A 97 14.02 6.45 -10.70
C ASN A 97 13.30 5.13 -10.43
N THR A 98 13.67 4.08 -11.15
CA THR A 98 13.09 2.73 -11.04
C THR A 98 13.61 1.94 -9.84
N ASP A 99 14.68 2.40 -9.20
CA ASP A 99 15.33 1.70 -8.09
C ASP A 99 14.69 2.03 -6.74
N ILE A 100 13.82 3.05 -6.70
CA ILE A 100 13.03 3.35 -5.51
C ILE A 100 12.12 2.16 -5.20
N ASN A 101 12.21 1.68 -3.96
CA ASN A 101 11.37 0.59 -3.50
C ASN A 101 9.91 1.07 -3.38
N HIS A 102 9.00 0.44 -4.13
CA HIS A 102 7.58 0.76 -4.11
C HIS A 102 6.97 0.67 -2.71
N THR A 103 7.45 -0.21 -1.83
CA THR A 103 6.99 -0.30 -0.44
C THR A 103 7.24 1.00 0.32
N PHE A 104 8.38 1.66 0.08
CA PHE A 104 8.67 2.98 0.67
C PHE A 104 7.74 4.07 0.10
N VAL A 105 7.48 4.03 -1.21
CA VAL A 105 6.51 4.95 -1.84
C VAL A 105 5.10 4.74 -1.29
N SER A 106 4.69 3.48 -1.06
CA SER A 106 3.40 3.15 -0.43
C SER A 106 3.29 3.79 0.95
N GLN A 107 4.36 3.72 1.76
CA GLN A 107 4.39 4.31 3.10
C GLN A 107 4.15 5.81 3.05
N ILE A 108 4.94 6.56 2.26
CA ILE A 108 4.80 8.02 2.14
C ILE A 108 3.40 8.39 1.64
N ALA A 109 2.93 7.71 0.58
CA ALA A 109 1.64 8.01 -0.02
C ALA A 109 0.48 7.75 0.96
N LEU A 110 0.52 6.61 1.68
CA LEU A 110 -0.50 6.27 2.66
C LEU A 110 -0.49 7.25 3.84
N THR A 111 0.66 7.57 4.41
CA THR A 111 0.75 8.54 5.52
C THR A 111 0.15 9.90 5.13
N LYS A 112 0.47 10.41 3.92
CA LYS A 112 -0.10 11.66 3.42
C LYS A 112 -1.62 11.60 3.29
N VAL A 113 -2.15 10.54 2.68
CA VAL A 113 -3.60 10.36 2.51
C VAL A 113 -4.31 10.28 3.87
N LEU A 114 -3.71 9.61 4.84
CA LEU A 114 -4.28 9.48 6.18
C LEU A 114 -4.29 10.81 6.94
N GLN A 115 -3.22 11.60 6.83
CA GLN A 115 -3.16 12.96 7.39
C GLN A 115 -4.21 13.88 6.75
N GLU A 116 -4.41 13.80 5.43
CA GLU A 116 -5.46 14.54 4.71
C GLU A 116 -6.88 14.12 5.15
N MET A 117 -7.05 12.88 5.62
CA MET A 117 -8.30 12.37 6.18
C MET A 117 -8.44 12.64 7.69
N GLU A 118 -7.58 13.49 8.28
CA GLU A 118 -7.59 13.88 9.69
C GLU A 118 -7.39 12.71 10.67
N TRP A 119 -6.67 11.66 10.24
CA TRP A 119 -6.30 10.56 11.13
C TRP A 119 -5.21 11.00 12.13
N PRO A 120 -5.20 10.44 13.36
CA PRO A 120 -4.12 10.67 14.31
C PRO A 120 -2.76 10.30 13.70
N GLU A 121 -1.78 11.21 13.85
CA GLU A 121 -0.44 11.06 13.27
C GLU A 121 0.24 9.75 13.70
N GLU A 122 0.09 9.37 14.97
CA GLU A 122 0.62 8.12 15.53
C GLU A 122 0.09 6.87 14.81
N LEU A 123 -1.18 6.88 14.36
CA LEU A 123 -1.77 5.78 13.59
C LEU A 123 -1.29 5.77 12.14
N ALA A 124 -1.08 6.96 11.56
CA ALA A 124 -0.53 7.11 10.21
C ALA A 124 0.94 6.64 10.14
N GLU A 125 1.72 6.85 11.20
CA GLU A 125 3.08 6.35 11.35
C GLU A 125 3.15 4.85 11.65
N LEU A 126 2.16 4.28 12.35
CA LEU A 126 2.14 2.85 12.67
C LEU A 126 2.08 1.98 11.38
N GLY A 127 1.35 2.45 10.36
CA GLY A 127 1.33 1.82 9.03
C GLY A 127 2.70 1.77 8.34
N VAL A 128 3.61 2.72 8.67
CA VAL A 128 4.95 2.82 8.09
C VAL A 128 5.85 1.66 8.53
N ARG A 129 5.72 1.17 9.77
CA ARG A 129 6.61 0.14 10.32
C ARG A 129 6.35 -1.28 9.83
N CYS A 130 5.13 -1.60 9.39
CA CYS A 130 4.77 -2.96 8.98
C CYS A 130 5.39 -3.39 7.62
N GLY A 131 5.83 -2.44 6.78
CA GLY A 131 6.43 -2.71 5.47
C GLY A 131 7.90 -3.16 5.50
N GLY A 132 8.54 -3.22 6.68
CA GLY A 132 9.91 -3.74 6.83
C GLY A 132 11.03 -2.85 6.27
N VAL A 133 10.70 -1.68 5.70
CA VAL A 133 11.67 -0.72 5.16
C VAL A 133 11.74 0.50 6.08
N SER A 134 12.91 0.73 6.68
CA SER A 134 13.18 1.93 7.48
C SER A 134 13.45 3.13 6.56
N PRO A 135 12.77 4.28 6.75
CA PRO A 135 13.07 5.52 6.02
C PRO A 135 14.54 5.94 6.09
N ARG A 136 15.20 5.67 7.23
CA ARG A 136 16.64 5.95 7.44
C ARG A 136 17.56 5.12 6.54
N ALA A 137 17.13 3.94 6.11
CA ALA A 137 17.96 3.05 5.28
C ALA A 137 18.01 3.48 3.80
N GLN A 138 17.15 4.41 3.38
CA GLN A 138 17.07 4.88 1.99
C GLN A 138 17.64 6.30 1.77
N GLY A 139 18.35 6.87 2.76
CA GLY A 139 19.13 8.10 2.58
C GLY A 139 18.34 9.41 2.52
N PHE A 140 17.04 9.40 2.82
CA PHE A 140 16.22 10.62 2.88
C PHE A 140 16.18 11.18 4.31
N THR A 141 17.25 11.88 4.71
CA THR A 141 17.29 12.63 5.98
C THR A 141 16.92 14.11 5.84
N GLU A 142 16.61 14.60 4.64
CA GLU A 142 16.41 16.04 4.42
C GLU A 142 15.21 16.32 3.49
N TYR A 143 13.98 16.13 3.98
CA TYR A 143 12.81 16.82 3.39
C TYR A 143 11.66 16.99 4.38
N THR A 144 11.97 17.46 5.59
CA THR A 144 10.98 18.09 6.48
C THR A 144 11.67 19.22 7.24
N ARG A 145 11.72 20.38 6.61
CA ARG A 145 11.72 21.70 7.26
C ARG A 145 10.80 22.61 6.49
#